data_AF-A0A350T6H9-F1
#
_entry.id   AF-A0A350T6H9-F1
#
_cell.length_a   1.000
_cell.length_b   1.000
_cell.length_c   1.000
_cell.angle_alpha   90.00
_cell.angle_beta   90.00
_cell.angle_gamma   90.00
#
_symmetry.space_group_name_H-M   'P 1'
#
loop_
_entity.id
_entity.type
_entity.pdbx_description
1 polymer ?
#
loop_
_entity_poly.entity_id
_entity_poly.type
_entity_poly.pdbx_seq_one_letter_code
_entity_poly.pdbx_strand_id
1 'polypeptide(L)'
;MGVVAMVTGNTGPIAAAPTRGMARRWPWRICIVLAAVLLFVGNLGLWAYRTTSDQTVFVDSTQKVFDREDVRNAVATKIVDRMLRDSPRILQGFRDTLVPIVAGMLKSAPFKGVLAEIVIQLHRAIVTGEPINVTISSPELQQMVVSVLQVISPADAATLAQDDATITFELFAHTDLPSYQRELQTLRWTGIIGGVAGLLLLALPLVVRRDRWSVWLAGLALIGVFVATALFVLIAGRVIDLQIIDLPTRTMVSGVADELFERLISQSLIVLAIGVVLCVVGLVRWPGGRAGRVATAT
;
A
#
# COMPACT_ATOMS: atom_id res chain seq x y z
N MET A 1 -15.69 83.31 -43.87
CA MET A 1 -16.73 83.38 -42.82
C MET A 1 -17.45 82.04 -42.81
N GLY A 2 -17.23 81.07 -41.92
CA GLY A 2 -16.56 81.07 -40.63
C GLY A 2 -17.55 80.68 -39.54
N VAL A 3 -17.95 79.40 -39.46
CA VAL A 3 -18.65 78.85 -38.29
C VAL A 3 -18.03 77.49 -37.96
N VAL A 4 -17.11 77.53 -36.99
CA VAL A 4 -16.46 76.37 -36.39
C VAL A 4 -17.37 75.88 -35.26
N ALA A 5 -17.97 74.70 -35.41
CA ALA A 5 -18.75 74.07 -34.36
C ALA A 5 -17.80 73.46 -33.31
N MET A 6 -17.76 74.09 -32.15
CA MET A 6 -16.99 73.70 -30.99
C MET A 6 -17.62 72.46 -30.34
N VAL A 7 -17.08 71.27 -30.65
CA VAL A 7 -17.45 70.01 -29.97
C VAL A 7 -16.85 70.05 -28.56
N THR A 8 -17.70 70.26 -27.56
CA THR A 8 -17.34 70.15 -26.15
C THR A 8 -17.20 68.67 -25.79
N GLY A 9 -15.94 68.22 -25.67
CA GLY A 9 -15.61 66.87 -25.20
C GLY A 9 -16.08 66.68 -23.76
N ASN A 10 -17.11 65.86 -23.57
CA ASN A 10 -17.55 65.40 -22.26
C ASN A 10 -16.60 64.30 -21.75
N THR A 11 -15.48 64.68 -21.15
CA THR A 11 -14.60 63.78 -20.39
C THR A 11 -15.21 63.51 -19.02
N GLY A 12 -16.29 62.74 -19.00
CA GLY A 12 -16.80 62.17 -17.75
C GLY A 12 -15.70 61.31 -17.09
N PRO A 13 -15.55 61.33 -15.76
CA PRO A 13 -14.55 60.51 -15.09
C PRO A 13 -14.78 59.05 -15.46
N ILE A 14 -13.77 58.42 -16.07
CA ILE A 14 -13.76 56.98 -16.31
C ILE A 14 -13.80 56.33 -14.92
N ALA A 15 -15.01 56.00 -14.45
CA ALA A 15 -15.21 55.31 -13.20
C ALA A 15 -14.46 53.98 -13.29
N ALA A 16 -13.31 53.90 -12.63
CA ALA A 16 -12.49 52.71 -12.59
C ALA A 16 -13.37 51.53 -12.19
N ALA A 17 -13.57 50.59 -13.11
CA ALA A 17 -14.40 49.44 -12.89
C ALA A 17 -13.92 48.73 -11.62
N PRO A 18 -14.78 48.54 -10.60
CA PRO A 18 -14.35 47.94 -9.35
C PRO A 18 -13.82 46.53 -9.65
N THR A 19 -12.51 46.33 -9.50
CA THR A 19 -11.82 45.03 -9.54
C THR A 19 -12.16 44.19 -8.30
N ARG A 20 -13.45 44.11 -7.96
CA ARG A 20 -13.98 43.36 -6.81
C ARG A 20 -14.47 42.00 -7.30
N GLY A 21 -13.66 40.96 -7.13
CA GLY A 21 -14.21 39.60 -7.21
C GLY A 21 -13.24 38.43 -7.19
N MET A 22 -11.99 38.58 -7.65
CA MET A 22 -11.10 37.43 -7.81
C MET A 22 -10.40 36.99 -6.51
N ALA A 23 -10.09 37.90 -5.59
CA ALA A 23 -9.29 37.59 -4.40
C ALA A 23 -9.97 36.62 -3.38
N ARG A 24 -11.29 36.44 -3.41
CA ARG A 24 -12.03 35.69 -2.37
C ARG A 24 -12.22 34.20 -2.66
N ARG A 25 -11.74 33.68 -3.81
CA ARG A 25 -11.89 32.26 -4.21
C ARG A 25 -10.63 31.42 -4.01
N TRP A 26 -9.48 32.06 -3.79
CA TRP A 26 -8.19 31.39 -3.63
C TRP A 26 -8.06 30.52 -2.36
N PRO A 27 -8.48 30.97 -1.14
CA PRO A 27 -8.31 30.15 0.06
C PRO A 27 -9.10 28.83 -0.03
N TRP A 28 -10.24 28.87 -0.73
CA TRP A 28 -11.09 27.71 -0.96
C TRP A 28 -10.39 26.59 -1.73
N ARG A 29 -9.63 26.94 -2.78
CA ARG A 29 -8.89 25.96 -3.58
C ARG A 29 -7.75 25.34 -2.78
N ILE A 30 -7.06 26.15 -1.99
CA ILE A 30 -5.98 25.68 -1.11
C ILE A 30 -6.52 24.67 -0.10
N CYS A 31 -7.66 24.96 0.54
CA CYS A 31 -8.30 24.02 1.47
C CYS A 31 -8.60 22.66 0.82
N ILE A 32 -9.06 22.64 -0.44
CA ILE A 32 -9.36 21.39 -1.16
C ILE A 32 -8.09 20.61 -1.49
N VAL A 33 -7.05 21.30 -1.99
CA VAL A 33 -5.77 20.64 -2.29
C VAL A 33 -5.15 20.07 -1.02
N LEU A 34 -5.16 20.84 0.06
CA LEU A 34 -4.67 20.38 1.37
C LEU A 34 -5.50 19.21 1.91
N ALA A 35 -6.83 19.26 1.77
CA ALA A 35 -7.71 18.16 2.13
C ALA A 35 -7.38 16.89 1.32
N ALA A 36 -7.16 17.00 0.01
CA ALA A 36 -6.81 15.87 -0.85
C ALA A 36 -5.46 15.25 -0.43
N VAL A 37 -4.44 16.07 -0.17
CA VAL A 37 -3.13 15.59 0.31
C VAL A 37 -3.26 14.88 1.66
N LEU A 38 -3.99 15.48 2.60
CA LEU A 38 -4.21 14.89 3.94
C LEU A 38 -5.02 13.59 3.87
N LEU A 39 -6.05 13.52 3.02
CA LEU A 39 -6.81 12.30 2.78
C LEU A 39 -5.98 11.22 2.10
N PHE A 40 -5.08 11.58 1.19
CA PHE A 40 -4.14 10.64 0.58
C PHE A 40 -3.19 10.05 1.63
N VAL A 41 -2.58 10.90 2.47
CA VAL A 41 -1.75 10.45 3.61
C VAL A 41 -2.56 9.60 4.58
N GLY A 42 -3.80 10.00 4.87
CA GLY A 42 -4.72 9.23 5.71
C GLY A 42 -5.05 7.86 5.14
N ASN A 43 -5.30 7.77 3.83
CA ASN A 43 -5.57 6.52 3.13
C ASN A 43 -4.36 5.57 3.17
N LEU A 44 -3.15 6.09 2.89
CA LEU A 44 -1.91 5.33 2.99
C LEU A 44 -1.65 4.85 4.43
N GLY A 45 -1.80 5.74 5.42
CA GLY A 45 -1.58 5.41 6.82
C GLY A 45 -2.57 4.37 7.34
N LEU A 46 -3.84 4.45 6.93
CA LEU A 46 -4.85 3.45 7.26
C LEU A 46 -4.56 2.09 6.61
N TRP A 47 -4.18 2.08 5.33
CA TRP A 47 -3.80 0.86 4.63
C TRP A 47 -2.58 0.20 5.28
N ALA A 48 -1.51 0.98 5.52
CA ALA A 48 -0.29 0.47 6.11
C ALA A 48 -0.55 -0.06 7.53
N TYR A 49 -1.33 0.68 8.33
CA TYR A 49 -1.71 0.22 9.66
C TYR A 49 -2.51 -1.09 9.60
N ARG A 50 -3.54 -1.19 8.77
CA ARG A 50 -4.33 -2.43 8.65
C ARG A 50 -3.48 -3.61 8.19
N THR A 51 -2.62 -3.39 7.20
CA THR A 51 -1.84 -4.46 6.58
C THR A 51 -0.71 -4.93 7.48
N THR A 52 -0.07 -4.03 8.22
CA THR A 52 1.05 -4.38 9.10
C THR A 52 0.63 -4.71 10.52
N SER A 53 -0.49 -4.19 11.05
CA SER A 53 -0.90 -4.49 12.44
C SER A 53 -1.82 -5.70 12.56
N ASP A 54 -2.59 -6.03 11.53
CA ASP A 54 -3.47 -7.19 11.55
C ASP A 54 -2.68 -8.46 11.17
N GLN A 55 -2.37 -9.26 12.19
CA GLN A 55 -1.66 -10.52 12.04
C GLN A 55 -2.37 -11.45 11.04
N THR A 56 -3.71 -11.49 11.05
CA THR A 56 -4.46 -12.39 10.18
C THR A 56 -4.34 -11.99 8.71
N VAL A 57 -4.41 -10.68 8.44
CA VAL A 57 -4.21 -10.12 7.09
C VAL A 57 -2.78 -10.35 6.61
N PHE A 58 -1.79 -10.18 7.49
CA PHE A 58 -0.38 -10.39 7.15
C PHE A 58 -0.08 -11.86 6.81
N VAL A 59 -0.59 -12.79 7.62
CA VAL A 59 -0.45 -14.23 7.39
C VAL A 59 -1.16 -14.66 6.12
N ASP A 60 -2.41 -14.26 5.90
CA ASP A 60 -3.18 -14.57 4.68
C ASP A 60 -2.48 -14.02 3.42
N SER A 61 -2.00 -12.79 3.47
CA SER A 61 -1.28 -12.18 2.34
C SER A 61 0.01 -12.95 2.05
N THR A 62 0.77 -13.30 3.08
CA THR A 62 2.01 -14.07 2.91
C THR A 62 1.72 -15.46 2.34
N GLN A 63 0.69 -16.16 2.85
CA GLN A 63 0.28 -17.46 2.31
C GLN A 63 -0.12 -17.38 0.84
N LYS A 64 -0.88 -16.35 0.43
CA LYS A 64 -1.21 -16.11 -0.99
C LYS A 64 0.01 -15.90 -1.85
N VAL A 65 1.00 -15.16 -1.36
CA VAL A 65 2.26 -14.94 -2.06
C VAL A 65 3.04 -16.26 -2.23
N PHE A 66 3.11 -17.09 -1.19
CA PHE A 66 3.69 -18.44 -1.27
C PHE A 66 2.84 -19.43 -2.08
N ASP A 67 1.58 -19.12 -2.34
CA ASP A 67 0.73 -19.89 -3.25
C ASP A 67 0.99 -19.58 -4.73
N ARG A 68 1.76 -18.53 -5.03
CA ARG A 68 2.25 -18.27 -6.39
C ARG A 68 3.40 -19.20 -6.75
N GLU A 69 3.36 -19.75 -7.96
CA GLU A 69 4.35 -20.72 -8.45
C GLU A 69 5.74 -20.13 -8.63
N ASP A 70 5.82 -18.90 -9.14
CA ASP A 70 7.05 -18.14 -9.32
C ASP A 70 7.80 -17.90 -7.99
N VAL A 71 7.05 -17.51 -6.95
CA VAL A 71 7.60 -17.32 -5.59
C VAL A 71 8.08 -18.64 -5.00
N ARG A 72 7.30 -19.73 -5.08
CA ARG A 72 7.74 -21.05 -4.59
C ARG A 72 9.00 -21.52 -5.29
N ASN A 73 9.07 -21.38 -6.61
CA ASN A 73 10.25 -21.79 -7.38
C ASN A 73 11.48 -20.96 -6.98
N ALA A 74 11.32 -19.66 -6.78
CA ALA A 74 12.39 -18.80 -6.28
C ALA A 74 12.86 -19.22 -4.88
N VAL A 75 11.92 -19.54 -3.97
CA VAL A 75 12.25 -19.94 -2.59
C VAL A 75 12.93 -21.30 -2.59
N ALA A 76 12.38 -22.27 -3.32
CA ALA A 76 12.97 -23.59 -3.52
C ALA A 76 14.39 -23.50 -4.08
N THR A 77 14.61 -22.63 -5.07
CA THR A 77 15.95 -22.36 -5.63
C THR A 77 16.91 -21.88 -4.54
N LYS A 78 16.51 -20.91 -3.70
CA LYS A 78 17.35 -20.42 -2.60
C LYS A 78 17.62 -21.49 -1.54
N ILE A 79 16.64 -22.33 -1.22
CA ILE A 79 16.79 -23.45 -0.28
C ILE A 79 17.82 -24.45 -0.83
N VAL A 80 17.67 -24.88 -2.08
CA VAL A 80 18.59 -25.83 -2.74
C VAL A 80 20.00 -25.24 -2.86
N ASP A 81 20.12 -23.99 -3.31
CA ASP A 81 21.41 -23.30 -3.44
C ASP A 81 22.11 -23.16 -2.07
N ARG A 82 21.36 -22.99 -0.97
CA ARG A 82 21.93 -22.90 0.38
C ARG A 82 22.28 -24.28 0.95
N MET A 83 21.45 -25.30 0.71
CA MET A 83 21.68 -26.67 1.17
C MET A 83 22.91 -27.29 0.49
N LEU A 84 23.15 -26.98 -0.79
CA LEU A 84 24.27 -27.53 -1.56
C LEU A 84 25.44 -26.54 -1.72
N ARG A 85 25.49 -25.50 -0.88
CA ARG A 85 26.54 -24.47 -0.93
C ARG A 85 27.95 -25.07 -0.88
N ASP A 86 28.14 -26.10 -0.06
CA ASP A 86 29.43 -26.76 0.12
C ASP A 86 29.71 -27.86 -0.92
N SER A 87 28.74 -28.12 -1.82
CA SER A 87 28.78 -29.18 -2.82
C SER A 87 28.40 -28.68 -4.23
N PRO A 88 29.18 -27.76 -4.84
CA PRO A 88 28.84 -27.12 -6.11
C PRO A 88 28.71 -28.11 -7.28
N ARG A 89 29.42 -29.24 -7.25
CA ARG A 89 29.31 -30.29 -8.27
C ARG A 89 27.94 -30.99 -8.25
N ILE A 90 27.41 -31.24 -7.05
CA ILE A 90 26.07 -31.84 -6.88
C ILE A 90 25.00 -30.82 -7.29
N LEU A 91 25.17 -29.56 -6.90
CA LEU A 91 24.26 -28.49 -7.28
C LEU A 91 24.08 -28.41 -8.80
N GLN A 92 25.16 -28.42 -9.58
CA GLN A 92 25.06 -28.33 -11.05
C GLN A 92 24.31 -29.50 -11.68
N GLY A 93 24.45 -30.72 -11.14
CA GLY A 93 23.81 -31.92 -11.70
C GLY A 93 22.36 -32.13 -11.26
N PHE A 94 21.99 -31.64 -10.07
CA PHE A 94 20.70 -31.97 -9.43
C PHE A 94 19.77 -30.78 -9.22
N ARG A 95 20.19 -29.54 -9.49
CA ARG A 95 19.34 -28.34 -9.27
C ARG A 95 17.99 -28.46 -9.96
N ASP A 96 17.97 -28.83 -11.23
CA ASP A 96 16.75 -28.92 -12.04
C ASP A 96 15.80 -30.03 -11.54
N THR A 97 16.32 -31.03 -10.84
CA THR A 97 15.54 -32.10 -10.22
C THR A 97 15.05 -31.72 -8.82
N LEU A 98 15.89 -31.08 -8.02
CA LEU A 98 15.60 -30.76 -6.61
C LEU A 98 14.65 -29.57 -6.47
N VAL A 99 14.78 -28.54 -7.30
CA VAL A 99 13.96 -27.33 -7.20
C VAL A 99 12.45 -27.64 -7.33
N PRO A 100 11.97 -28.40 -8.33
CA PRO A 100 10.56 -28.76 -8.42
C PRO A 100 10.06 -29.60 -7.24
N ILE A 101 10.90 -30.48 -6.70
CA ILE A 101 10.56 -31.31 -5.53
C ILE A 101 10.34 -30.42 -4.31
N VAL A 102 11.31 -29.54 -4.01
CA VAL A 102 11.22 -28.59 -2.90
C VAL A 102 10.03 -27.65 -3.10
N ALA A 103 9.81 -27.13 -4.31
CA ALA A 103 8.66 -26.29 -4.63
C ALA A 103 7.32 -27.02 -4.42
N GLY A 104 7.26 -28.32 -4.74
CA GLY A 104 6.13 -29.19 -4.44
C GLY A 104 5.89 -29.36 -2.94
N MET A 105 6.96 -29.51 -2.15
CA MET A 105 6.88 -29.58 -0.69
C MET A 105 6.39 -28.26 -0.08
N LEU A 106 6.85 -27.11 -0.60
CA LEU A 106 6.39 -25.78 -0.17
C LEU A 106 4.88 -25.58 -0.36
N LYS A 107 4.26 -26.30 -1.30
CA LYS A 107 2.81 -26.27 -1.55
C LYS A 107 2.01 -27.14 -0.56
N SER A 108 2.66 -28.05 0.17
CA SER A 108 1.98 -29.03 1.03
C SER A 108 1.32 -28.36 2.25
N ALA A 109 0.17 -28.90 2.68
CA ALA A 109 -0.56 -28.37 3.84
C ALA A 109 0.27 -28.34 5.14
N PRO A 110 1.08 -29.36 5.47
CA PRO A 110 1.96 -29.33 6.64
C PRO A 110 2.94 -28.16 6.58
N PHE A 111 3.57 -27.93 5.42
CA PHE A 111 4.50 -26.82 5.25
C PHE A 111 3.80 -25.46 5.41
N LYS A 112 2.60 -25.29 4.85
CA LYS A 112 1.80 -24.06 5.04
C LYS A 112 1.50 -23.77 6.52
N GLY A 113 1.28 -24.81 7.33
CA GLY A 113 1.08 -24.70 8.76
C GLY A 113 2.32 -24.14 9.47
N VAL A 114 3.50 -24.71 9.21
CA VAL A 114 4.76 -24.22 9.78
C VAL A 114 5.09 -22.82 9.28
N LEU A 115 4.89 -22.56 7.98
CA LEU A 115 5.09 -21.24 7.41
C LEU A 115 4.18 -20.19 8.08
N ALA A 116 2.92 -20.51 8.34
CA ALA A 116 2.01 -19.60 9.05
C ALA A 116 2.57 -19.24 10.42
N GLU A 117 3.08 -20.21 11.17
CA GLU A 117 3.68 -19.99 12.49
C GLU A 117 4.94 -19.10 12.41
N ILE A 118 5.84 -19.38 11.45
CA ILE A 118 7.02 -18.54 11.21
C ILE A 118 6.60 -17.10 10.88
N VAL A 119 5.59 -16.93 10.03
CA VAL A 119 5.09 -15.62 9.60
C VAL A 119 4.43 -14.88 10.77
N ILE A 120 3.74 -15.57 11.68
CA ILE A 120 3.18 -14.98 12.91
C ILE A 120 4.32 -14.49 13.81
N GLN A 121 5.36 -15.29 14.01
CA GLN A 121 6.49 -14.92 14.86
C GLN A 121 7.29 -13.76 14.25
N LEU A 122 7.51 -13.79 12.93
CA LEU A 122 8.13 -12.69 12.19
C LEU A 122 7.30 -11.41 12.28
N HIS A 123 5.97 -11.51 12.13
CA HIS A 123 5.06 -10.38 12.28
C HIS A 123 5.17 -9.78 13.68
N ARG A 124 5.13 -10.62 14.72
CA ARG A 124 5.28 -10.18 16.10
C ARG A 124 6.60 -9.45 16.29
N ALA A 125 7.71 -10.02 15.83
CA ALA A 125 9.02 -9.38 15.96
C ALA A 125 9.13 -8.05 15.23
N ILE A 126 8.57 -7.94 14.02
CA ILE A 126 8.56 -6.67 13.26
C ILE A 126 7.72 -5.60 13.98
N VAL A 127 6.58 -5.99 14.54
CA VAL A 127 5.61 -5.06 15.15
C VAL A 127 5.94 -4.69 16.58
N THR A 128 6.35 -5.65 17.41
CA THR A 128 6.64 -5.46 18.83
C THR A 128 8.13 -5.28 19.14
N GLY A 129 9.01 -5.59 18.18
CA GLY A 129 10.45 -5.65 18.43
C GLY A 129 10.88 -6.82 19.30
N GLU A 130 9.98 -7.78 19.57
CA GLU A 130 10.32 -8.97 20.34
C GLU A 130 11.31 -9.84 19.55
N PRO A 131 12.39 -10.33 20.18
CA PRO A 131 13.35 -11.18 19.48
C PRO A 131 12.68 -12.42 18.90
N ILE A 132 13.00 -12.72 17.64
CA ILE A 132 12.57 -13.94 16.98
C ILE A 132 13.34 -15.11 17.60
N ASN A 133 12.68 -15.88 18.46
CA ASN A 133 13.21 -17.16 18.94
C ASN A 133 12.41 -18.28 18.28
N VAL A 134 12.53 -18.43 16.96
CA VAL A 134 11.84 -19.50 16.23
C VAL A 134 12.62 -20.80 16.44
N THR A 135 12.37 -21.46 17.56
CA THR A 135 12.68 -22.88 17.72
C THR A 135 11.62 -23.68 16.95
N ILE A 136 11.84 -23.90 15.65
CA ILE A 136 11.01 -24.84 14.87
C ILE A 136 11.31 -26.25 15.34
N SER A 137 10.65 -26.66 16.42
CA SER A 137 10.62 -28.04 16.87
C SER A 137 9.48 -28.73 16.13
N SER A 138 9.64 -28.98 14.83
CA SER A 138 8.69 -29.78 14.05
C SER A 138 9.32 -31.14 13.76
N PRO A 139 8.91 -32.18 14.50
CA PRO A 139 9.30 -33.56 14.19
C PRO A 139 8.98 -33.93 12.75
N GLU A 140 7.91 -33.36 12.18
CA GLU A 140 7.46 -33.61 10.81
C GLU A 140 8.44 -33.04 9.78
N LEU A 141 8.92 -31.81 9.98
CA LEU A 141 9.95 -31.23 9.10
C LEU A 141 11.27 -31.97 9.25
N GLN A 142 11.65 -32.36 10.46
CA GLN A 142 12.85 -33.17 10.68
C GLN A 142 12.75 -34.50 9.93
N GLN A 143 11.63 -35.21 10.03
CA GLN A 143 11.41 -36.45 9.28
C GLN A 143 11.45 -36.23 7.76
N MET A 144 10.86 -35.13 7.26
CA MET A 144 10.93 -34.79 5.83
C MET A 144 12.38 -34.55 5.38
N VAL A 145 13.13 -33.73 6.12
CA VAL A 145 14.53 -33.40 5.82
C VAL A 145 15.41 -34.66 5.90
N VAL A 146 15.23 -35.48 6.93
CA VAL A 146 15.93 -36.76 7.08
C VAL A 146 15.60 -37.71 5.93
N SER A 147 14.34 -37.79 5.48
CA SER A 147 13.94 -38.63 4.35
C SER A 147 14.62 -38.22 3.05
N VAL A 148 14.76 -36.90 2.81
CA VAL A 148 15.46 -36.38 1.63
C VAL A 148 16.97 -36.61 1.76
N LEU A 149 17.54 -36.35 2.94
CA LEU A 149 18.96 -36.58 3.19
C LEU A 149 19.33 -38.06 3.11
N GLN A 150 18.47 -38.99 3.51
CA GLN A 150 18.74 -40.42 3.36
C GLN A 150 18.97 -40.82 1.90
N VAL A 151 18.32 -40.15 0.95
CA VAL A 151 18.50 -40.42 -0.49
C VAL A 151 19.76 -39.77 -1.04
N ILE A 152 20.10 -38.57 -0.57
CA ILE A 152 21.19 -37.76 -1.13
C ILE A 152 22.53 -38.05 -0.43
N SER A 153 22.52 -38.10 0.90
CA SER A 153 23.67 -38.33 1.78
C SER A 153 23.26 -39.12 3.03
N PRO A 154 23.30 -40.46 2.97
CA PRO A 154 22.91 -41.33 4.08
C PRO A 154 23.73 -41.06 5.36
N ALA A 155 24.98 -40.63 5.20
CA ALA A 155 25.88 -40.31 6.31
C ALA A 155 25.36 -39.10 7.11
N ASP A 156 24.95 -38.02 6.44
CA ASP A 156 24.45 -36.81 7.11
C ASP A 156 23.08 -37.04 7.77
N ALA A 157 22.25 -37.89 7.17
CA ALA A 157 20.98 -38.29 7.76
C ALA A 157 21.16 -39.04 9.09
N ALA A 158 22.20 -39.87 9.20
CA ALA A 158 22.48 -40.63 10.43
C ALA A 158 22.94 -39.73 11.58
N THR A 159 23.75 -38.71 11.31
CA THR A 159 24.17 -37.71 12.30
C THR A 159 22.97 -36.89 12.79
N LEU A 160 22.11 -36.43 11.87
CA LEU A 160 20.89 -35.67 12.21
C LEU A 160 19.85 -36.48 13.00
N ALA A 161 19.83 -37.81 12.86
CA ALA A 161 18.91 -38.67 13.57
C ALA A 161 19.37 -39.04 14.99
N GLN A 162 20.68 -38.99 15.27
CA GLN A 162 21.23 -39.40 16.57
C GLN A 162 21.21 -38.30 17.63
N ASP A 163 21.25 -37.04 17.22
CA ASP A 163 21.62 -35.98 18.14
C ASP A 163 20.45 -35.49 19.02
N ASP A 164 19.22 -35.98 18.82
CA ASP A 164 17.95 -35.45 19.39
C ASP A 164 17.86 -33.90 19.33
N ALA A 165 18.73 -33.33 18.49
CA ALA A 165 19.06 -31.93 18.52
C ALA A 165 17.96 -31.27 17.73
N THR A 166 17.10 -30.59 18.48
CA THR A 166 16.16 -29.64 17.91
C THR A 166 16.97 -28.71 17.02
N ILE A 167 16.81 -28.81 15.70
CA ILE A 167 17.61 -28.03 14.77
C ILE A 167 17.16 -26.57 14.92
N THR A 168 17.90 -25.83 15.73
CA THR A 168 17.73 -24.39 15.90
C THR A 168 18.28 -23.70 14.68
N PHE A 169 17.42 -23.49 13.69
CA PHE A 169 17.73 -22.61 12.58
C PHE A 169 17.59 -21.16 13.05
N GLU A 170 18.72 -20.51 13.33
CA GLU A 170 18.74 -19.06 13.49
C GLU A 170 18.59 -18.43 12.10
N LEU A 171 17.32 -18.29 11.66
CA LEU A 171 16.97 -17.80 10.32
C LEU A 171 17.35 -16.31 10.13
N PHE A 172 17.43 -15.58 11.23
CA PHE A 172 17.79 -14.17 11.30
C PHE A 172 18.76 -13.98 12.46
N ALA A 173 19.98 -13.50 12.19
CA ALA A 173 20.89 -13.07 13.26
C ALA A 173 20.21 -11.95 14.05
N HIS A 174 20.24 -12.06 15.39
CA HIS A 174 19.51 -11.20 16.33
C HIS A 174 19.72 -9.68 16.16
N THR A 175 20.74 -9.25 15.42
CA THR A 175 21.16 -7.85 15.31
C THR A 175 20.52 -7.05 14.17
N ASP A 176 19.82 -7.67 13.23
CA ASP A 176 19.62 -7.05 11.91
C ASP A 176 18.16 -6.72 11.54
N LEU A 177 17.17 -7.02 12.39
CA LEU A 177 15.78 -6.60 12.12
C LEU A 177 15.51 -5.24 12.77
N PRO A 178 15.45 -4.14 12.00
CA PRO A 178 15.08 -2.84 12.56
C PRO A 178 13.67 -2.92 13.14
N SER A 179 13.51 -2.54 14.41
CA SER A 179 12.20 -2.46 15.04
C SER A 179 11.40 -1.33 14.39
N TYR A 180 10.33 -1.65 13.67
CA TYR A 180 9.46 -0.65 13.03
C TYR A 180 8.36 -0.13 13.95
N GLN A 181 8.39 -0.48 15.24
CA GLN A 181 7.33 -0.14 16.19
C GLN A 181 7.10 1.38 16.27
N ARG A 182 8.18 2.17 16.26
CA ARG A 182 8.10 3.64 16.38
C ARG A 182 7.55 4.27 15.11
N GLU A 183 7.98 3.76 13.96
CA GLU A 183 7.54 4.17 12.63
C GLU A 183 6.06 3.82 12.45
N LEU A 184 5.64 2.62 12.84
CA LEU A 184 4.24 2.17 12.78
C LEU A 184 3.34 3.00 13.71
N GLN A 185 3.79 3.31 14.92
CA GLN A 185 3.03 4.18 15.83
C GLN A 185 2.87 5.60 15.26
N THR A 186 3.93 6.14 14.67
CA THR A 186 3.92 7.45 14.02
C THR A 186 3.01 7.44 12.79
N LEU A 187 3.08 6.39 11.97
CA LEU A 187 2.26 6.20 10.78
C LEU A 187 0.78 6.06 11.13
N ARG A 188 0.45 5.34 12.21
CA ARG A 188 -0.92 5.20 12.71
C ARG A 188 -1.53 6.56 13.08
N TRP A 189 -0.84 7.33 13.91
CA TRP A 189 -1.34 8.65 14.33
C TRP A 189 -1.38 9.64 13.17
N THR A 190 -0.35 9.65 12.32
CA THR A 190 -0.31 10.51 11.13
C THR A 190 -1.44 10.18 10.16
N GLY A 191 -1.72 8.88 9.96
CA GLY A 191 -2.83 8.42 9.12
C GLY A 191 -4.20 8.84 9.68
N ILE A 192 -4.44 8.61 10.97
CA ILE A 192 -5.71 8.96 11.61
C ILE A 192 -5.92 10.48 11.62
N ILE A 193 -4.93 11.25 12.09
CA ILE A 193 -5.01 12.71 12.17
C ILE A 193 -5.13 13.31 10.77
N GLY A 194 -4.32 12.85 9.82
CA GLY A 194 -4.37 13.28 8.43
C GLY A 194 -5.72 12.98 7.77
N GLY A 195 -6.24 11.77 7.95
CA GLY A 195 -7.55 11.38 7.43
C GLY A 195 -8.69 12.23 8.00
N VAL A 196 -8.74 12.41 9.33
CA VAL A 196 -9.77 13.21 10.00
C VAL A 196 -9.65 14.69 9.62
N ALA A 197 -8.45 15.27 9.67
CA ALA A 197 -8.23 16.67 9.30
C ALA A 197 -8.56 16.92 7.82
N GLY A 198 -8.17 16.00 6.95
CA GLY A 198 -8.50 16.05 5.52
C GLY A 198 -10.01 16.01 5.28
N LEU A 199 -10.73 15.14 5.99
CA LEU A 199 -12.18 15.02 5.89
C LEU A 199 -12.89 16.27 6.43
N LEU A 200 -12.44 16.82 7.55
CA LEU A 200 -12.96 18.09 8.10
C LEU A 200 -12.74 19.27 7.15
N LEU A 201 -11.55 19.38 6.55
CA LEU A 201 -11.24 20.40 5.55
C LEU A 201 -12.06 20.22 4.27
N LEU A 202 -12.36 18.98 3.88
CA LEU A 202 -13.23 18.68 2.75
C LEU A 202 -14.72 18.93 3.07
N ALA A 203 -15.13 18.85 4.34
CA ALA A 203 -16.50 19.09 4.79
C ALA A 203 -16.84 20.58 5.00
N LEU A 204 -15.88 21.38 5.46
CA LEU A 204 -15.97 22.84 5.60
C LEU A 204 -16.64 23.59 4.39
N PRO A 205 -16.28 23.34 3.12
CA PRO A 205 -16.93 23.96 1.97
C PRO A 205 -18.41 23.66 1.85
N LEU A 206 -18.73 22.39 2.12
CA LEU A 206 -20.04 21.82 1.89
C LEU A 206 -21.01 22.44 2.89
N VAL A 207 -20.54 22.70 4.11
CA VAL A 207 -21.29 23.39 5.16
C VAL A 207 -21.38 24.89 4.91
N VAL A 208 -20.27 25.56 4.61
CA VAL A 208 -20.23 27.04 4.53
C VAL A 208 -20.89 27.58 3.28
N ARG A 209 -20.68 26.95 2.12
CA ARG A 209 -21.13 27.49 0.83
C ARG A 209 -22.32 26.77 0.21
N ARG A 210 -22.64 25.53 0.64
CA ARG A 210 -23.72 24.68 0.11
C ARG A 210 -23.95 24.83 -1.41
N ASP A 211 -22.86 25.06 -2.14
CA ASP A 211 -22.88 25.36 -3.57
C ASP A 211 -22.54 24.06 -4.31
N ARG A 212 -23.22 23.81 -5.43
CA ARG A 212 -22.99 22.66 -6.30
C ARG A 212 -21.52 22.52 -6.70
N TRP A 213 -20.84 23.65 -6.87
CA TRP A 213 -19.44 23.69 -7.26
C TRP A 213 -18.53 23.12 -6.17
N SER A 214 -18.88 23.32 -4.90
CA SER A 214 -18.14 22.76 -3.77
C SER A 214 -18.27 21.23 -3.70
N VAL A 215 -19.48 20.70 -3.92
CA VAL A 215 -19.74 19.24 -3.94
C VAL A 215 -18.98 18.58 -5.08
N TRP A 216 -19.05 19.17 -6.27
CA TRP A 216 -18.34 18.67 -7.44
C TRP A 216 -16.81 18.69 -7.25
N LEU A 217 -16.24 19.78 -6.72
CA LEU A 217 -14.81 19.84 -6.44
C LEU A 217 -14.37 18.86 -5.35
N ALA A 218 -15.20 18.61 -4.33
CA ALA A 218 -14.91 17.61 -3.31
C ALA A 218 -14.87 16.20 -3.92
N GLY A 219 -15.80 15.88 -4.82
CA GLY A 219 -15.76 14.63 -5.60
C GLY A 219 -14.49 14.51 -6.45
N LEU A 220 -14.10 15.58 -7.13
CA LEU A 220 -12.86 15.62 -7.93
C LEU A 220 -11.62 15.42 -7.05
N ALA A 221 -11.59 16.00 -5.86
CA ALA A 221 -10.51 15.81 -4.90
C ALA A 221 -10.36 14.33 -4.48
N LEU A 222 -11.47 13.63 -4.21
CA LEU A 222 -11.45 12.19 -3.88
C LEU A 222 -11.00 11.33 -5.06
N ILE A 223 -11.42 11.65 -6.29
CA ILE A 223 -10.90 11.01 -7.51
C ILE A 223 -9.40 11.25 -7.62
N GLY A 224 -8.94 12.47 -7.33
CA GLY A 224 -7.52 12.83 -7.29
C GLY A 224 -6.73 12.01 -6.27
N VAL A 225 -7.31 11.72 -5.09
CA VAL A 225 -6.70 10.83 -4.09
C VAL A 225 -6.51 9.42 -4.65
N PHE A 226 -7.52 8.86 -5.31
CA PHE A 226 -7.41 7.55 -5.96
C PHE A 226 -6.32 7.53 -7.03
N VAL A 227 -6.29 8.54 -7.91
CA VAL A 227 -5.26 8.66 -8.96
C VAL A 227 -3.86 8.78 -8.35
N ALA A 228 -3.71 9.58 -7.29
CA ALA A 228 -2.45 9.70 -6.56
C ALA A 228 -2.02 8.36 -5.94
N THR A 229 -2.95 7.56 -5.41
CA THR A 229 -2.67 6.21 -4.90
C THR A 229 -2.28 5.24 -6.01
N ALA A 230 -2.97 5.24 -7.15
CA ALA A 230 -2.58 4.41 -8.29
C ALA A 230 -1.19 4.80 -8.83
N LEU A 231 -0.89 6.10 -8.90
CA LEU A 231 0.43 6.59 -9.29
C LEU A 231 1.50 6.20 -8.28
N PHE A 232 1.20 6.29 -6.99
CA PHE A 232 2.09 5.84 -5.91
C PHE A 232 2.43 4.36 -6.05
N VAL A 233 1.44 3.49 -6.26
CA VAL A 233 1.65 2.04 -6.48
C VAL A 233 2.55 1.80 -7.69
N LEU A 234 2.29 2.50 -8.81
CA LEU A 234 3.10 2.37 -10.02
C LEU A 234 4.56 2.78 -9.77
N ILE A 235 4.79 3.91 -9.11
CA ILE A 235 6.13 4.40 -8.79
C ILE A 235 6.82 3.44 -7.80
N ALA A 236 6.12 3.02 -6.74
CA ALA A 236 6.66 2.13 -5.73
C ALA A 236 7.08 0.78 -6.32
N GLY A 237 6.25 0.17 -7.17
CA GLY A 237 6.60 -1.06 -7.89
C GLY A 237 7.86 -0.90 -8.76
N ARG A 238 7.99 0.23 -9.47
CA ARG A 238 9.20 0.54 -10.26
C ARG A 238 10.44 0.74 -9.38
N VAL A 239 10.31 1.38 -8.23
CA VAL A 239 11.43 1.59 -7.31
C VAL A 239 11.90 0.26 -6.71
N ILE A 240 10.97 -0.61 -6.30
CA ILE A 240 11.28 -1.95 -5.80
C ILE A 240 12.05 -2.76 -6.86
N ASP A 241 11.58 -2.73 -8.10
CA ASP A 241 12.22 -3.41 -9.24
C ASP A 241 13.65 -2.92 -9.52
N LEU A 242 13.92 -1.63 -9.28
CA LEU A 242 15.24 -1.04 -9.51
C LEU A 242 16.24 -1.30 -8.37
N GLN A 243 15.76 -1.56 -7.15
CA GLN A 243 16.63 -1.78 -5.99
C GLN A 243 17.13 -3.22 -5.86
N ILE A 244 16.49 -4.20 -6.50
CA ILE A 244 16.80 -5.62 -6.33
C ILE A 244 17.51 -6.17 -7.57
N ILE A 245 18.81 -6.41 -7.44
CA ILE A 245 19.66 -6.92 -8.52
C ILE A 245 19.41 -8.42 -8.77
N ASP A 246 19.12 -9.18 -7.71
CA ASP A 246 18.97 -10.64 -7.76
C ASP A 246 17.57 -11.07 -8.24
N LEU A 247 17.50 -11.80 -9.36
CA LEU A 247 16.24 -12.17 -10.03
C LEU A 247 15.27 -12.98 -9.12
N PRO A 248 15.73 -14.00 -8.36
CA PRO A 248 14.86 -14.73 -7.45
C PRO A 248 14.32 -13.84 -6.32
N THR A 249 15.18 -13.01 -5.72
CA THR A 249 14.76 -12.06 -4.68
C THR A 249 13.77 -11.06 -5.23
N ARG A 250 13.98 -10.57 -6.46
CA ARG A 250 13.04 -9.65 -7.13
C ARG A 250 11.66 -10.27 -7.27
N THR A 251 11.59 -11.53 -7.72
CA THR A 251 10.33 -12.26 -7.89
C THR A 251 9.58 -12.44 -6.57
N MET A 252 10.28 -12.75 -5.49
CA MET A 252 9.67 -12.84 -4.16
C MET A 252 9.13 -11.50 -3.69
N VAL A 253 9.95 -10.45 -3.78
CA VAL A 253 9.57 -9.12 -3.27
C VAL A 253 8.48 -8.49 -4.12
N SER A 254 8.51 -8.64 -5.45
CA SER A 254 7.42 -8.20 -6.32
C SER A 254 6.14 -8.97 -6.00
N GLY A 255 6.25 -10.28 -5.72
CA GLY A 255 5.12 -11.09 -5.32
C GLY A 255 4.41 -10.56 -4.07
N VAL A 256 5.20 -10.24 -3.03
CA VAL A 256 4.69 -9.62 -1.80
C VAL A 256 4.11 -8.23 -2.09
N ALA A 257 4.84 -7.39 -2.83
CA ALA A 257 4.42 -6.03 -3.14
C ALA A 257 3.10 -5.99 -3.92
N ASP A 258 2.91 -6.88 -4.89
CA ASP A 258 1.69 -6.98 -5.70
C ASP A 258 0.46 -7.22 -4.81
N GLU A 259 0.51 -8.21 -3.91
CA GLU A 259 -0.60 -8.54 -3.00
C GLU A 259 -0.90 -7.36 -2.05
N LEU A 260 0.14 -6.71 -1.53
CA LEU A 260 -0.01 -5.54 -0.66
C LEU A 260 -0.64 -4.35 -1.41
N PHE A 261 -0.22 -4.10 -2.65
CA PHE A 261 -0.72 -3.02 -3.49
C PHE A 261 -2.12 -3.28 -4.03
N GLU A 262 -2.48 -4.53 -4.32
CA GLU A 262 -3.85 -4.90 -4.69
C GLU A 262 -4.84 -4.52 -3.58
N ARG A 263 -4.49 -4.78 -2.32
CA ARG A 263 -5.30 -4.37 -1.16
C ARG A 263 -5.41 -2.85 -1.04
N LEU A 264 -4.33 -2.12 -1.31
CA LEU A 264 -4.33 -0.65 -1.33
C LEU A 264 -5.27 -0.09 -2.41
N ILE A 265 -5.22 -0.67 -3.61
CA ILE A 265 -6.10 -0.30 -4.72
C ILE A 265 -7.55 -0.63 -4.37
N SER A 266 -7.83 -1.83 -3.84
CA SER A 266 -9.17 -2.24 -3.42
C SER A 266 -9.76 -1.29 -2.36
N GLN A 267 -8.97 -0.86 -1.38
CA GLN A 267 -9.42 0.15 -0.40
C GLN A 267 -9.69 1.49 -1.07
N SER A 268 -8.83 1.91 -1.99
CA SER A 268 -8.94 3.20 -2.68
C SER A 268 -10.11 3.25 -3.66
N LEU A 269 -10.60 2.11 -4.16
CA LEU A 269 -11.83 2.03 -4.96
C LEU A 269 -13.07 2.51 -4.19
N ILE A 270 -13.12 2.34 -2.86
CA ILE A 270 -14.20 2.88 -2.04
C ILE A 270 -14.16 4.41 -2.06
N VAL A 271 -12.96 5.00 -1.93
CA VAL A 271 -12.75 6.45 -2.01
C VAL A 271 -13.14 6.99 -3.39
N LEU A 272 -12.76 6.26 -4.45
CA LEU A 272 -13.14 6.58 -5.82
C LEU A 272 -14.66 6.56 -6.00
N ALA A 273 -15.35 5.52 -5.52
CA ALA A 273 -16.80 5.40 -5.63
C ALA A 273 -17.52 6.57 -4.94
N ILE A 274 -17.09 6.94 -3.74
CA ILE A 274 -17.62 8.13 -3.03
C ILE A 274 -17.36 9.41 -3.85
N GLY A 275 -16.15 9.56 -4.39
CA GLY A 275 -15.78 10.69 -5.24
C GLY A 275 -16.66 10.82 -6.49
N VAL A 276 -16.92 9.70 -7.18
CA VAL A 276 -17.80 9.65 -8.35
C VAL A 276 -19.23 10.02 -7.97
N VAL A 277 -19.77 9.47 -6.88
CA VAL A 277 -21.12 9.82 -6.40
C VAL A 277 -21.23 11.32 -6.10
N LEU A 278 -20.24 11.91 -5.41
CA LEU A 278 -20.22 13.35 -5.14
C LEU A 278 -20.12 14.18 -6.42
N CYS A 279 -19.32 13.76 -7.39
CA CYS A 279 -19.25 14.40 -8.70
C CYS A 279 -20.61 14.40 -9.41
N VAL A 280 -21.29 13.25 -9.44
CA VAL A 280 -22.62 13.10 -10.05
C VAL A 280 -23.66 13.96 -9.33
N VAL A 281 -23.70 13.91 -8.00
CA VAL A 281 -24.62 14.74 -7.18
C VAL A 281 -24.37 16.23 -7.38
N GLY A 282 -23.11 16.65 -7.51
CA GLY A 282 -22.75 18.04 -7.84
C GLY A 282 -23.18 18.47 -9.25
N LEU A 283 -23.32 17.52 -10.18
CA LEU A 283 -23.73 17.74 -11.57
C LEU A 283 -25.26 17.78 -11.73
N VAL A 284 -25.98 16.93 -10.98
CA VAL A 284 -27.45 16.89 -11.00
C VAL A 284 -28.01 18.20 -10.45
N ARG A 285 -28.78 18.87 -11.30
CA ARG A 285 -29.26 20.24 -11.08
C ARG A 285 -30.21 20.28 -9.87
N TRP A 286 -29.77 20.88 -8.75
CA TRP A 286 -30.63 21.06 -7.56
C TRP A 286 -31.89 21.85 -7.94
N PRO A 287 -33.08 21.26 -7.89
CA PRO A 287 -34.30 21.89 -8.43
C PRO A 287 -34.76 23.13 -7.62
N GLY A 288 -34.26 23.34 -6.40
CA GLY A 288 -34.75 24.38 -5.47
C GLY A 288 -34.22 25.83 -5.64
N GLY A 289 -33.31 26.12 -6.58
CA GLY A 289 -32.57 27.40 -6.58
C GLY A 289 -33.24 28.61 -7.25
N ARG A 290 -34.43 28.48 -7.85
CA ARG A 290 -35.07 29.56 -8.63
C ARG A 290 -36.44 30.03 -8.11
N ALA A 291 -36.90 29.57 -6.95
CA ALA A 291 -38.24 29.91 -6.46
C ALA A 291 -38.36 31.29 -5.78
N GLY A 292 -37.26 31.99 -5.47
CA GLY A 292 -37.28 33.22 -4.65
C GLY A 292 -37.17 34.56 -5.39
N ARG A 293 -37.17 34.59 -6.73
CA ARG A 293 -37.19 35.85 -7.51
C ARG A 293 -38.52 35.99 -8.23
N VAL A 294 -39.61 35.98 -7.47
CA VAL A 294 -40.88 36.55 -7.95
C VAL A 294 -40.95 37.97 -7.42
N ALA A 295 -41.11 38.89 -8.36
CA ALA A 295 -41.04 40.32 -8.20
C ALA A 295 -42.04 40.86 -7.16
N THR A 296 -41.53 41.56 -6.15
CA THR A 296 -42.28 42.68 -5.55
C THR A 296 -42.02 43.91 -6.42
N ALA A 297 -42.78 44.01 -7.50
CA ALA A 297 -43.02 45.26 -8.20
C ALA A 297 -44.47 45.65 -7.89
N THR A 298 -44.66 46.33 -6.76
CA THR A 298 -45.86 47.09 -6.40
C THR A 298 -45.39 48.33 -5.67
#